data_AF-Q84XK8-F1
#
_entry.id   AF-Q84XK8-F1
#
_cell.length_a   1.000
_cell.length_b   1.000
_cell.length_c   1.000
_cell.angle_alpha   90.00
_cell.angle_beta   90.00
_cell.angle_gamma   90.00
#
_symmetry.space_group_name_H-M   'P 1'
#
loop_
_entity.id
_entity.type
_entity.pdbx_description
1 polymer ?
#
loop_
_entity_poly.entity_id
_entity_poly.type
_entity_poly.pdbx_seq_one_letter_code
_entity_poly.pdbx_strand_id
1 'polypeptide(L)'
;MPRVDPLIVGRVIGEVLDPFTRSVDLRVVYNNREVNNACVLKPSQVVMQPKVYIGGDDLRTFYTLIMVDPDAPSPSNPNLREYLHWLVTDIPATTDTRFGNEIVCYENPTPTMGIHRFVLVLFRQLGRETVYPPGWRQNF
;
A
#
# COMPACT_ATOMS: atom_id res chain seq x y z
N MET A 1 17.09 20.87 12.66
CA MET A 1 16.74 19.56 13.25
C MET A 1 16.46 18.60 12.11
N PRO A 2 16.96 17.35 12.12
CA PRO A 2 16.57 16.39 11.11
C PRO A 2 15.06 16.14 11.25
N ARG A 3 14.30 16.25 10.14
CA ARG A 3 12.90 15.85 10.13
C ARG A 3 12.85 14.35 10.43
N VAL A 4 12.15 13.98 11.51
CA VAL A 4 11.89 12.58 11.84
C VAL A 4 11.05 11.97 10.71
N ASP A 5 11.39 10.75 10.29
CA ASP A 5 10.71 10.07 9.20
C ASP A 5 9.22 9.86 9.54
N PRO A 6 8.28 10.35 8.72
CA PRO A 6 6.84 10.21 9.01
C PRO A 6 6.38 8.75 9.11
N LEU A 7 7.05 7.80 8.47
CA LEU A 7 6.73 6.37 8.58
C LEU A 7 7.10 5.79 9.96
N ILE A 8 8.13 6.34 10.61
CA ILE A 8 8.48 5.99 11.99
C ILE A 8 7.49 6.63 12.97
N VAL A 9 7.15 7.91 12.77
CA VAL A 9 6.18 8.62 13.63
C VAL A 9 4.81 7.95 13.57
N GLY A 10 4.37 7.54 12.38
CA GLY A 10 3.12 6.80 12.18
C GLY A 10 3.19 5.32 12.53
N ARG A 11 4.33 4.84 13.06
CA ARG A 11 4.62 3.44 13.41
C ARG A 11 4.43 2.43 12.28
N VAL A 12 4.39 2.88 11.02
CA VAL A 12 4.38 1.99 9.86
C VAL A 12 5.68 1.20 9.82
N ILE A 13 6.82 1.90 9.98
CA ILE A 13 8.07 1.23 10.30
C ILE A 13 8.00 0.79 11.76
N GLY A 14 8.20 -0.51 12.00
CA GLY A 14 8.13 -1.14 13.32
C GLY A 14 6.86 -1.97 13.55
N GLU A 15 5.70 -1.54 13.05
CA GLU A 15 4.46 -2.35 13.15
C GLU A 15 4.13 -3.10 11.85
N VAL A 16 4.45 -2.55 10.68
CA VAL A 16 4.13 -3.14 9.36
C VAL A 16 5.39 -3.51 8.59
N LEU A 17 6.38 -2.60 8.58
CA LEU A 17 7.61 -2.75 7.80
C LEU A 17 8.85 -2.69 8.69
N ASP A 18 9.87 -3.44 8.32
CA ASP A 18 11.22 -3.24 8.83
C ASP A 18 11.80 -1.90 8.32
N PRO A 19 12.76 -1.30 9.03
CA PRO A 19 13.47 -0.11 8.55
C PRO A 19 14.11 -0.36 7.18
N PHE A 20 13.91 0.57 6.25
CA PHE A 20 14.40 0.45 4.88
C PHE A 20 14.88 1.80 4.32
N THR A 21 15.69 1.74 3.26
CA THR A 21 16.05 2.92 2.46
C THR A 21 15.15 2.98 1.24
N ARG A 22 14.46 4.11 1.02
CA ARG A 22 13.63 4.33 -0.16
C ARG A 22 14.51 4.35 -1.42
N SER A 23 14.19 3.51 -2.39
CA SER A 23 14.98 3.36 -3.63
C SER A 23 14.20 3.66 -4.91
N VAL A 24 12.88 3.76 -4.82
CA VAL A 24 12.00 4.00 -5.97
C VAL A 24 10.87 4.92 -5.57
N ASP A 25 10.47 5.80 -6.48
CA ASP A 25 9.34 6.69 -6.27
C ASP A 25 8.01 5.94 -6.40
N LEU A 26 7.14 6.15 -5.42
CA LEU A 26 5.77 5.65 -5.41
C LEU A 26 4.84 6.85 -5.28
N ARG A 27 4.01 7.10 -6.30
CA ARG A 27 3.09 8.24 -6.35
C ARG A 27 1.66 7.76 -6.41
N VAL A 28 0.88 8.10 -5.39
CA VAL A 28 -0.52 7.65 -5.22
C VAL A 28 -1.46 8.84 -5.34
N VAL A 29 -2.48 8.73 -6.19
CA VAL A 29 -3.44 9.81 -6.47
C VAL A 29 -4.89 9.32 -6.36
N TYR A 30 -5.66 9.90 -5.45
CA TYR A 30 -7.11 9.75 -5.35
C TYR A 30 -7.80 11.02 -5.83
N ASN A 31 -8.76 10.93 -6.77
CA ASN A 31 -9.55 12.08 -7.24
C ASN A 31 -8.72 13.34 -7.58
N ASN A 32 -7.62 13.15 -8.32
CA ASN A 32 -6.65 14.20 -8.68
C ASN A 32 -5.89 14.85 -7.50
N ARG A 33 -5.99 14.28 -6.30
CA ARG A 33 -5.22 14.67 -5.12
C ARG A 33 -4.13 13.63 -4.84
N GLU A 34 -2.89 14.08 -4.86
CA GLU A 34 -1.75 13.26 -4.47
C GLU A 34 -1.73 13.03 -2.95
N VAL A 35 -1.48 11.78 -2.56
CA VAL A 35 -1.42 11.36 -1.17
C VAL A 35 0.00 11.52 -0.65
N ASN A 36 0.10 12.14 0.52
CA ASN A 36 1.34 12.19 1.29
C ASN A 36 1.19 11.35 2.56
N ASN A 37 2.31 10.95 3.17
CA ASN A 37 2.29 10.25 4.46
C ASN A 37 1.47 11.02 5.50
N ALA A 38 0.66 10.29 6.28
CA ALA A 38 -0.26 10.83 7.28
C ALA A 38 -1.38 11.75 6.73
N CYS A 39 -1.62 11.79 5.42
CA CYS A 39 -2.77 12.49 4.85
C CYS A 39 -4.08 11.80 5.26
N VAL A 40 -4.98 12.56 5.88
CA VAL A 40 -6.32 12.07 6.24
C VAL A 40 -7.25 12.15 5.04
N LEU A 41 -7.90 11.02 4.73
CA LEU A 41 -8.92 10.89 3.69
C LEU A 41 -10.20 10.32 4.31
N LYS A 42 -11.36 10.83 3.88
CA LYS A 42 -12.65 10.26 4.26
C LYS A 42 -12.92 8.99 3.44
N PRO A 43 -13.67 8.00 3.97
CA PRO A 43 -14.07 6.82 3.20
C PRO A 43 -14.71 7.15 1.84
N SER A 44 -15.50 8.22 1.76
CA SER A 44 -16.10 8.69 0.52
C SER A 44 -15.11 9.16 -0.55
N GLN A 45 -13.87 9.48 -0.18
CA GLN A 45 -12.81 9.93 -1.10
C GLN A 45 -12.00 8.76 -1.66
N VAL A 46 -12.12 7.57 -1.07
CA VAL A 46 -11.33 6.37 -1.40
C VAL A 46 -12.21 5.20 -1.85
N VAL A 47 -13.44 5.48 -2.29
CA VAL A 47 -14.37 4.48 -2.84
C VAL A 47 -13.77 3.79 -4.07
N MET A 48 -13.10 4.55 -4.93
CA MET A 48 -12.42 4.02 -6.11
C MET A 48 -10.92 3.90 -5.86
N GLN A 49 -10.32 2.85 -6.44
CA GLN A 49 -8.88 2.61 -6.32
C GLN A 49 -8.06 3.82 -6.82
N PRO A 50 -6.90 4.09 -6.20
CA PRO A 50 -6.09 5.21 -6.61
C PRO A 50 -5.36 4.91 -7.92
N LYS A 51 -4.95 5.97 -8.61
CA LYS A 51 -3.91 5.86 -9.64
C LYS A 51 -2.56 5.78 -8.93
N VAL A 52 -1.79 4.73 -9.20
CA VAL A 52 -0.49 4.50 -8.57
C VAL A 52 0.59 4.43 -9.62
N TYR A 53 1.46 5.43 -9.66
CA TYR A 53 2.59 5.52 -10.57
C TYR A 53 3.86 5.06 -9.86
N ILE A 54 4.67 4.27 -10.56
CA ILE A 54 5.90 3.67 -10.03
C ILE A 54 7.08 4.19 -10.85
N GLY A 55 8.14 4.61 -10.16
CA GLY A 55 9.39 5.03 -10.77
C GLY A 55 10.26 3.86 -11.26
N GLY A 56 11.56 4.09 -11.31
CA GLY A 56 12.56 3.14 -11.79
C GLY A 56 13.16 3.54 -13.13
N ASP A 57 14.11 2.75 -13.59
CA ASP A 57 14.95 3.02 -14.76
C ASP A 57 15.06 1.82 -15.72
N ASP A 58 14.65 0.63 -15.30
CA ASP A 58 14.72 -0.60 -16.08
C ASP A 58 13.36 -1.29 -16.21
N LEU A 59 12.83 -1.36 -17.45
CA LEU A 59 11.57 -2.03 -17.80
C LEU A 59 11.58 -3.54 -17.55
N ARG A 60 12.74 -4.16 -17.30
CA ARG A 60 12.86 -5.57 -16.89
C ARG A 60 12.62 -5.76 -15.41
N THR A 61 12.54 -4.68 -14.65
CA THR A 61 12.21 -4.72 -13.23
C THR A 61 10.70 -4.67 -13.04
N PHE A 62 10.20 -5.59 -12.23
CA PHE A 62 8.79 -5.71 -11.89
C PHE A 62 8.58 -5.42 -10.41
N TYR A 63 7.43 -4.85 -10.07
CA TYR A 63 7.05 -4.52 -8.71
C TYR A 63 5.71 -5.12 -8.33
N THR A 64 5.57 -5.38 -7.04
CA THR A 64 4.29 -5.71 -6.39
C THR A 64 3.87 -4.54 -5.52
N LEU A 65 2.63 -4.08 -5.68
CA LEU A 65 1.95 -3.12 -4.81
C LEU A 65 1.02 -3.87 -3.85
N ILE A 66 1.12 -3.54 -2.57
CA ILE A 66 0.25 -4.06 -1.50
C ILE A 66 -0.41 -2.88 -0.80
N MET A 67 -1.71 -2.97 -0.53
CA MET A 67 -2.43 -2.05 0.35
C MET A 67 -3.01 -2.81 1.54
N VAL A 68 -2.65 -2.41 2.76
CA VAL A 68 -3.06 -3.07 4.00
C VAL A 68 -3.60 -2.09 5.04
N ASP A 69 -4.46 -2.60 5.92
CA ASP A 69 -4.93 -1.96 7.14
C ASP A 69 -4.41 -2.72 8.37
N PRO A 70 -3.39 -2.19 9.09
CA PRO A 70 -2.85 -2.81 10.30
C PRO A 70 -3.72 -2.54 11.55
N ASP A 71 -4.77 -1.73 11.41
CA ASP A 71 -5.64 -1.30 12.50
C ASP A 71 -6.98 -2.06 12.49
N ALA A 72 -7.16 -3.09 11.65
CA ALA A 72 -8.41 -3.83 11.55
C ALA A 72 -8.66 -4.77 12.77
N PRO A 73 -9.90 -4.83 13.33
CA PRO A 73 -11.09 -4.02 13.01
C PRO A 73 -11.12 -2.66 13.71
N SER A 74 -10.24 -2.43 14.70
CA SER A 74 -10.04 -1.13 15.34
C SER A 74 -8.60 -0.98 15.82
N PRO A 75 -8.01 0.23 15.82
CA PRO A 75 -6.63 0.44 16.25
C PRO A 75 -6.39 0.07 17.73
N SER A 76 -7.44 0.09 18.57
CA SER A 76 -7.37 -0.30 19.98
C SER A 76 -7.40 -1.81 20.21
N ASN A 77 -7.93 -2.58 19.27
CA ASN A 77 -7.98 -4.04 19.32
C ASN A 77 -7.82 -4.61 17.90
N PRO A 78 -6.60 -4.54 17.33
CA PRO A 78 -6.36 -4.86 15.94
C PRO A 78 -6.13 -6.38 15.75
N ASN A 79 -7.12 -7.20 16.11
CA ASN A 79 -6.99 -8.66 16.10
C ASN A 79 -7.16 -9.32 14.72
N LEU A 80 -7.44 -8.53 13.67
CA LEU A 80 -7.51 -8.98 12.27
C LEU A 80 -6.36 -8.40 11.42
N ARG A 81 -5.38 -7.74 12.06
CA ARG A 81 -4.24 -7.15 11.38
C ARG A 81 -3.35 -8.22 10.74
N GLU A 82 -2.78 -7.99 9.56
CA GLU A 82 -3.13 -6.94 8.62
C GLU A 82 -4.34 -7.36 7.78
N TYR A 83 -5.23 -6.42 7.44
CA TYR A 83 -6.30 -6.67 6.47
C TYR A 83 -5.87 -6.20 5.09
N LEU A 84 -5.77 -7.13 4.14
CA LEU A 84 -5.36 -6.87 2.76
C LEU A 84 -6.50 -6.23 1.97
N HIS A 85 -6.31 -4.99 1.55
CA HIS A 85 -7.24 -4.24 0.71
C HIS A 85 -6.97 -4.41 -0.79
N TRP A 86 -5.71 -4.50 -1.20
CA TRP A 86 -5.35 -4.53 -2.62
C TRP A 86 -3.99 -5.19 -2.85
N LEU A 87 -3.88 -6.02 -3.88
CA LEU A 87 -2.61 -6.65 -4.29
C LEU A 87 -2.51 -6.67 -5.81
N VAL A 88 -1.50 -5.98 -6.34
CA VAL A 88 -1.19 -5.92 -7.76
C VAL A 88 0.25 -6.34 -7.97
N THR A 89 0.48 -7.38 -8.76
CA THR A 89 1.83 -7.91 -9.06
C THR A 89 2.27 -7.51 -10.46
N ASP A 90 3.51 -7.84 -10.79
CA ASP A 90 4.06 -7.78 -12.14
C ASP A 90 3.94 -6.40 -12.80
N ILE A 91 3.97 -5.33 -12.00
CA ILE A 91 3.90 -3.96 -12.49
C ILE A 91 5.26 -3.59 -13.07
N PRO A 92 5.39 -3.30 -14.38
CA PRO A 92 6.66 -2.89 -14.95
C PRO A 92 7.12 -1.56 -14.34
N ALA A 93 8.43 -1.40 -14.12
CA ALA A 93 9.02 -0.11 -13.72
C ALA A 93 8.59 1.02 -14.67
N THR A 94 8.56 2.26 -14.20
CA THR A 94 8.16 3.48 -14.95
C THR A 94 6.69 3.55 -15.38
N THR A 95 5.87 2.56 -15.01
CA THR A 95 4.44 2.49 -15.38
C THR A 95 3.51 2.73 -14.19
N ASP A 96 2.33 2.14 -14.22
CA ASP A 96 1.33 2.22 -13.16
C ASP A 96 0.58 0.89 -13.02
N THR A 97 -0.21 0.77 -11.96
CA THR A 97 -0.93 -0.48 -11.61
C THR A 97 -1.83 -1.03 -12.71
N ARG A 98 -2.24 -0.24 -13.71
CA ARG A 98 -3.04 -0.73 -14.86
C ARG A 98 -2.25 -1.67 -15.77
N PHE A 99 -0.93 -1.65 -15.70
CA PHE A 99 -0.03 -2.53 -16.46
C PHE A 99 0.39 -3.77 -15.67
N GLY A 100 0.03 -3.86 -14.38
CA GLY A 100 0.25 -5.03 -13.56
C GLY A 100 -0.88 -6.05 -13.64
N ASN A 101 -0.78 -7.07 -12.80
CA ASN A 101 -1.77 -8.12 -12.62
C ASN A 101 -2.46 -7.95 -11.26
N GLU A 102 -3.75 -7.58 -11.26
CA GLU A 102 -4.53 -7.45 -10.03
C GLU A 102 -4.97 -8.85 -9.55
N ILE A 103 -4.31 -9.36 -8.51
CA ILE A 103 -4.57 -10.69 -7.96
C ILE A 103 -5.44 -10.67 -6.69
N VAL A 104 -5.53 -9.52 -6.02
CA VAL A 104 -6.56 -9.25 -5.01
C VAL A 104 -7.17 -7.89 -5.32
N CYS A 105 -8.44 -7.90 -5.74
CA CYS A 105 -9.15 -6.69 -6.15
C CYS A 105 -9.21 -5.63 -5.06
N TYR A 106 -9.16 -4.36 -5.44
CA TYR A 106 -9.29 -3.24 -4.50
C TYR A 106 -10.61 -3.32 -3.72
N GLU A 107 -10.50 -3.39 -2.40
CA GLU A 107 -11.62 -3.25 -1.47
C GLU A 107 -11.56 -1.89 -0.80
N ASN A 108 -12.60 -1.06 -0.93
CA ASN A 108 -12.55 0.31 -0.45
C ASN A 108 -12.53 0.37 1.09
N PRO A 109 -11.68 1.23 1.69
CA PRO A 109 -11.67 1.49 3.13
C PRO A 109 -13.06 1.84 3.69
N THR A 110 -13.55 1.06 4.65
CA THR A 110 -14.80 1.31 5.40
C THR A 110 -14.63 1.13 6.91
N PRO A 111 -13.65 1.82 7.54
CA PRO A 111 -13.42 1.67 8.98
C PRO A 111 -14.67 2.10 9.76
N THR A 112 -15.08 1.25 10.71
CA THR A 112 -16.28 1.48 11.52
C THR A 112 -15.96 2.07 12.89
N MET A 113 -14.74 1.87 13.40
CA MET A 113 -14.32 2.31 14.74
C MET A 113 -12.90 2.87 14.75
N GLY A 114 -12.74 4.12 15.18
CA GLY A 114 -11.43 4.76 15.27
C GLY A 114 -10.88 5.24 13.93
N ILE A 115 -9.61 5.68 13.94
CA ILE A 115 -8.89 6.16 12.76
C ILE A 115 -7.91 5.06 12.34
N HIS A 116 -8.08 4.53 11.14
CA HIS A 116 -7.24 3.48 10.59
C HIS A 116 -6.16 4.08 9.69
N ARG A 117 -4.99 3.45 9.70
CA ARG A 117 -3.92 3.68 8.74
C ARG A 117 -4.14 2.75 7.55
N PHE A 118 -4.02 3.30 6.35
CA PHE A 118 -3.98 2.48 5.14
C PHE A 118 -2.59 2.64 4.53
N VAL A 119 -1.84 1.54 4.51
CA VAL A 119 -0.44 1.53 4.11
C VAL A 119 -0.35 0.96 2.71
N LEU A 120 0.19 1.74 1.77
CA LEU A 120 0.59 1.24 0.46
C LEU A 120 2.10 0.98 0.46
N VAL A 121 2.48 -0.25 0.11
CA VAL A 121 3.86 -0.71 0.09
C VAL A 121 4.21 -1.24 -1.29
N LEU A 122 5.42 -0.95 -1.75
CA LEU A 122 5.92 -1.41 -3.03
C LEU A 122 7.18 -2.26 -2.85
N PHE A 123 7.16 -3.48 -3.39
CA PHE A 123 8.30 -4.41 -3.36
C PHE A 123 8.80 -4.69 -4.78
N ARG A 124 10.13 -4.74 -4.95
CA ARG A 124 10.75 -5.21 -6.19
C ARG A 124 10.69 -6.74 -6.25
N GLN A 125 10.21 -7.29 -7.36
CA GLN A 125 10.19 -8.72 -7.60
C GLN A 125 11.53 -9.23 -8.12
N LEU A 126 11.84 -10.49 -7.81
CA LEU A 126 12.99 -11.20 -8.41
C LEU A 126 12.72 -11.60 -9.87
N GLY A 127 11.45 -11.76 -10.25
CA GLY A 127 11.00 -12.08 -11.59
C GLY A 127 9.48 -11.99 -11.69
N ARG A 128 8.94 -12.07 -12.91
CA ARG A 128 7.49 -12.11 -13.14
C ARG A 128 6.87 -13.39 -12.60
N GLU A 129 5.61 -13.33 -12.19
CA GLU A 129 4.80 -14.50 -11.80
C GLU A 129 5.38 -15.27 -10.60
N THR A 130 6.09 -14.57 -9.71
CA THR A 130 6.72 -15.14 -8.51
C THR A 130 5.95 -14.84 -7.22
N VAL A 131 4.85 -14.10 -7.30
CA VAL A 131 4.02 -13.68 -6.16
C VAL A 131 2.60 -14.20 -6.36
N TYR A 132 2.03 -14.81 -5.32
CA TYR A 132 0.72 -15.45 -5.36
C TYR A 132 -0.23 -14.83 -4.32
N PRO A 133 -1.54 -14.87 -4.55
CA PRO A 133 -2.49 -14.30 -3.61
C PRO A 133 -2.60 -15.16 -2.33
N PRO A 134 -2.87 -14.54 -1.17
CA PRO A 134 -3.22 -15.28 0.04
C PRO A 134 -4.60 -15.93 -0.09
N GLY A 135 -4.89 -16.90 0.76
CA GLY A 135 -6.23 -17.51 0.83
C GLY A 135 -7.30 -16.59 1.42
N TRP A 136 -6.90 -15.58 2.19
CA TRP A 136 -7.79 -14.70 2.96
C TRP A 136 -7.19 -13.29 3.03
N ARG A 137 -8.02 -12.28 3.35
CA ARG A 137 -7.56 -10.89 3.49
C ARG A 137 -7.06 -10.55 4.90
N GLN A 138 -7.71 -11.12 5.92
CA GLN A 138 -7.38 -10.90 7.33
C GLN A 138 -6.16 -11.70 7.76
N ASN A 139 -5.40 -11.17 8.72
CA ASN A 139 -4.14 -11.75 9.17
C ASN A 139 -3.17 -12.03 8.01
N PHE A 140 -3.11 -11.09 7.06
CA PHE A 140 -2.18 -11.11 5.93
C PHE A 140 -0.73 -11.10 6.40
#